data_AF-A0A965VES2-F1
#
_entry.id   AF-A0A965VES2-F1
#
_cell.length_a   1.000
_cell.length_b   1.000
_cell.length_c   1.000
_cell.angle_alpha   90.00
_cell.angle_beta   90.00
_cell.angle_gamma   90.00
#
_symmetry.space_group_name_H-M   'P 1'
#
loop_
_entity.id
_entity.type
_entity.pdbx_description
1 polymer ?
#
loop_
_entity_poly.entity_id
_entity_poly.type
_entity_poly.pdbx_seq_one_letter_code
_entity_poly.pdbx_strand_id
1 'polypeptide(L)'
;MAFAKFAVLLVGMQIALGGWTSTNYAALACPDFPTCQEQWLPTLNVADAFHVVRELGKTAEGDMIDLPALTAIHLSHRIGAVMVLLGLSALAFACFRSRVAGVEAGGL
;
A
#
# COMPACT_ATOMS: atom_id res chain seq x y z
N MET A 1 -14.97 -12.22 13.21
CA MET A 1 -14.25 -11.06 13.81
C MET A 1 -12.80 -10.94 13.36
N ALA A 2 -12.01 -12.03 13.28
CA ALA A 2 -10.59 -11.97 12.89
C ALA A 2 -10.35 -11.29 11.53
N PHE A 3 -11.19 -11.57 10.53
CA PHE A 3 -11.04 -11.01 9.19
C PHE A 3 -11.21 -9.48 9.13
N ALA A 4 -12.15 -8.93 9.91
CA ALA A 4 -12.32 -7.49 10.02
C ALA A 4 -11.12 -6.81 10.69
N LYS A 5 -10.55 -7.42 11.75
CA LYS A 5 -9.33 -6.91 12.41
C LYS A 5 -8.15 -6.88 11.45
N PHE A 6 -7.98 -7.93 10.64
CA PHE A 6 -6.95 -7.98 9.61
C PHE A 6 -7.13 -6.88 8.54
N ALA A 7 -8.36 -6.66 8.08
CA ALA A 7 -8.66 -5.58 7.13
C ALA A 7 -8.32 -4.20 7.69
N VAL A 8 -8.61 -3.94 8.97
CA VAL A 8 -8.24 -2.69 9.64
C VAL A 8 -6.71 -2.51 9.68
N LEU A 9 -5.96 -3.57 10.00
CA LEU A 9 -4.50 -3.52 9.99
C LEU A 9 -3.94 -3.22 8.58
N LEU A 10 -4.47 -3.87 7.54
CA LEU A 10 -4.06 -3.60 6.16
C LEU A 10 -4.31 -2.13 5.77
N VAL A 11 -5.48 -1.60 6.10
CA VAL A 11 -5.81 -0.18 5.83
C VAL A 11 -4.88 0.75 6.61
N GLY A 12 -4.59 0.45 7.87
CA GLY A 12 -3.64 1.22 8.69
C GLY A 12 -2.24 1.27 8.08
N MET A 13 -1.74 0.12 7.61
CA MET A 13 -0.44 0.04 6.93
C MET A 13 -0.45 0.83 5.61
N GLN A 14 -1.55 0.78 4.85
CA GLN A 14 -1.68 1.54 3.60
C GLN A 14 -1.70 3.05 3.83
N ILE A 15 -2.36 3.52 4.90
CA ILE A 15 -2.36 4.93 5.30
C ILE A 15 -0.93 5.37 5.63
N ALA A 16 -0.19 4.55 6.40
CA ALA A 16 1.21 4.84 6.71
C ALA A 16 2.10 4.90 5.45
N LEU A 17 1.94 3.95 4.52
CA LEU A 17 2.65 3.97 3.23
C LEU A 17 2.29 5.19 2.37
N GLY A 18 1.03 5.62 2.40
CA GLY A 18 0.59 6.86 1.73
C GLY A 18 1.25 8.10 2.32
N GLY A 19 1.28 8.20 3.66
CA GLY A 19 2.00 9.26 4.37
C GLY A 19 3.49 9.26 4.06
N TRP A 20 4.12 8.08 4.00
CA TRP A 20 5.53 7.93 3.63
C TRP A 20 5.82 8.41 2.19
N THR A 21 4.94 8.07 1.24
CA THR A 21 5.01 8.54 -0.15
C THR A 21 4.93 10.07 -0.24
N SER A 22 3.97 10.68 0.46
CA SER A 22 3.79 12.14 0.46
C SER A 22 5.00 12.86 1.06
N THR A 23 5.53 12.36 2.17
CA THR A 23 6.60 13.04 2.91
C THR A 23 7.95 12.94 2.19
N ASN A 24 8.18 11.89 1.40
CA ASN A 24 9.37 11.74 0.57
C ASN A 24 9.20 12.31 -0.85
N TYR A 25 8.09 12.99 -1.16
CA TYR A 25 7.77 13.50 -2.50
C TYR A 25 7.81 12.43 -3.61
N ALA A 26 7.54 11.16 -3.26
CA ALA A 26 7.68 10.02 -4.16
C ALA A 26 6.45 9.82 -5.08
N ALA A 27 5.40 10.62 -4.93
CA ALA A 27 4.13 10.46 -5.65
C ALA A 27 4.27 10.50 -7.18
N LEU A 28 5.34 11.10 -7.71
CA LEU A 28 5.60 11.21 -9.15
C LEU A 28 6.69 10.24 -9.65
N ALA A 29 7.21 9.34 -8.81
CA ALA A 29 8.28 8.41 -9.20
C ALA A 29 7.88 7.38 -10.28
N CYS A 30 6.57 7.13 -10.42
CA CYS A 30 6.00 6.23 -11.42
C CYS A 30 4.96 7.01 -12.25
N PRO A 31 5.32 7.51 -13.44
CA PRO A 31 4.43 8.35 -14.25
C PRO A 31 3.33 7.57 -14.98
N ASP A 32 3.49 6.26 -15.11
CA ASP A 32 2.61 5.32 -15.81
C ASP A 32 1.91 4.35 -14.86
N PHE A 33 0.94 3.61 -15.41
CA PHE A 33 0.16 2.56 -14.76
C PHE A 33 -0.33 1.57 -15.84
N PRO A 34 -0.30 0.24 -15.63
CA PRO A 34 0.01 -0.47 -14.37
C PRO A 34 1.51 -0.65 -14.08
N THR A 35 2.36 -0.43 -15.08
CA THR A 35 3.82 -0.44 -14.93
C THR A 35 4.33 0.80 -14.18
N CYS A 36 5.62 0.81 -13.89
CA CYS A 36 6.34 1.97 -13.41
C CYS A 36 7.63 2.11 -14.24
N GLN A 37 7.75 3.24 -14.93
CA GLN A 37 8.82 3.52 -15.89
C GLN A 37 8.87 2.44 -16.99
N GLU A 38 7.69 2.08 -17.52
CA GLU A 38 7.52 1.07 -18.58
C GLU A 38 7.95 -0.36 -18.15
N GLN A 39 8.24 -0.56 -16.87
CA GLN A 39 8.68 -1.84 -16.30
C GLN A 39 7.71 -2.29 -15.19
N TRP A 40 7.48 -3.60 -15.09
CA TRP A 40 6.69 -4.18 -14.00
C TRP A 40 7.46 -4.19 -12.68
N LEU A 41 8.77 -4.39 -12.76
CA LEU A 41 9.68 -4.38 -11.63
C LEU A 41 10.93 -3.60 -12.03
N PRO A 42 10.90 -2.26 -11.90
CA PRO A 42 12.05 -1.42 -12.21
C PRO A 42 13.19 -1.64 -11.22
N THR A 43 14.31 -0.95 -11.42
CA THR A 43 15.40 -0.95 -10.44
C THR A 43 14.95 -0.27 -9.15
N LEU A 44 15.10 -0.96 -8.02
CA LEU A 44 14.64 -0.51 -6.71
C LEU A 44 15.83 -0.41 -5.75
N ASN A 45 15.84 0.62 -4.93
CA ASN A 45 16.71 0.73 -3.77
C ASN A 45 15.87 0.72 -2.49
N VAL A 46 15.56 -0.47 -2.00
CA VAL A 46 14.71 -0.64 -0.81
C VAL A 46 15.41 -0.28 0.50
N ALA A 47 16.75 -0.34 0.52
CA ALA A 47 17.54 0.02 1.69
C ALA A 47 17.29 1.50 2.02
N ASP A 48 17.54 2.40 1.06
CA ASP A 48 17.36 3.84 1.27
C ASP A 48 15.88 4.26 1.31
N ALA A 49 14.99 3.50 0.66
CA ALA A 49 13.55 3.77 0.64
C ALA A 49 12.89 3.79 2.03
N PHE A 50 13.34 2.95 2.96
CA PHE A 50 12.71 2.78 4.28
C PHE A 50 13.65 3.04 5.47
N HIS A 51 14.75 3.76 5.27
CA HIS A 51 15.52 4.31 6.37
C HIS A 51 14.70 5.37 7.13
N VAL A 52 14.37 5.08 8.39
CA VAL A 52 13.50 5.93 9.24
C VAL A 52 14.28 7.07 9.93
N VAL A 53 15.57 6.87 10.20
CA VAL A 53 16.42 7.84 10.92
C VAL A 53 17.26 8.61 9.90
N ARG A 54 16.64 9.54 9.17
CA ARG A 54 17.27 10.48 8.24
C ARG A 54 16.38 11.69 8.00
N GLU A 55 16.95 12.76 7.44
CA GLU A 55 16.16 13.87 6.91
C GLU A 55 15.26 13.39 5.75
N LEU A 56 14.02 13.85 5.72
CA LEU A 56 13.04 13.43 4.72
C LEU A 56 13.49 13.87 3.32
N GLY A 57 13.39 12.96 2.34
CA GLY A 57 13.89 13.20 0.98
C GLY A 57 15.42 13.17 0.84
N LYS A 58 16.16 12.77 1.88
CA LYS A 58 17.63 12.60 1.83
C LYS A 58 18.09 11.22 2.28
N THR A 59 19.23 10.72 1.82
CA THR A 59 19.88 9.50 2.32
C THR A 59 20.39 9.69 3.76
N ALA A 60 20.93 8.63 4.38
CA ALA A 60 21.51 8.71 5.72
C ALA A 60 22.71 9.68 5.80
N GLU A 61 23.42 9.83 4.69
CA GLU A 61 24.56 10.72 4.51
C GLU A 61 24.14 12.19 4.23
N GLY A 62 22.85 12.43 4.00
CA GLY A 62 22.29 13.76 3.77
C GLY A 62 22.19 14.19 2.30
N ASP A 63 22.56 13.31 1.36
CA ASP A 63 22.37 13.51 -0.07
C ASP A 63 20.91 13.37 -0.47
N MET A 64 20.49 13.92 -1.61
CA MET A 64 19.11 13.72 -2.09
C MET A 64 18.85 12.23 -2.37
N ILE A 65 17.69 11.74 -1.96
CA ILE A 65 17.31 10.34 -2.21
C ILE A 65 17.27 10.05 -3.71
N ASP A 66 17.81 8.91 -4.11
CA ASP A 66 17.88 8.52 -5.52
C ASP A 66 16.51 8.08 -6.07
N LEU A 67 16.38 8.13 -7.40
CA LEU A 67 15.14 7.73 -8.08
C LEU A 67 14.75 6.27 -7.79
N PRO A 68 15.67 5.28 -7.75
CA PRO A 68 15.35 3.91 -7.35
C PRO A 68 14.70 3.78 -5.97
N ALA A 69 15.09 4.58 -4.97
CA ALA A 69 14.46 4.54 -3.65
C ALA A 69 13.09 5.23 -3.66
N LEU A 70 12.92 6.35 -4.35
CA LEU A 70 11.59 6.97 -4.55
C LEU A 70 10.63 6.02 -5.28
N THR A 71 11.14 5.30 -6.27
CA THR A 71 10.41 4.29 -7.02
C THR A 71 9.98 3.15 -6.10
N ALA A 72 10.86 2.68 -5.22
CA ALA A 72 10.54 1.65 -4.22
C ALA A 72 9.46 2.11 -3.22
N ILE A 73 9.51 3.36 -2.76
CA ILE A 73 8.46 3.94 -1.90
C ILE A 73 7.10 3.93 -2.62
N HIS A 74 7.03 4.48 -3.83
CA HIS A 74 5.77 4.60 -4.56
C HIS A 74 5.22 3.23 -4.95
N LEU A 75 6.08 2.31 -5.41
CA LEU A 75 5.66 0.95 -5.75
C LEU A 75 5.12 0.19 -4.53
N SER A 76 5.72 0.37 -3.35
CA SER A 76 5.22 -0.23 -2.09
C SER A 76 3.81 0.25 -1.75
N HIS A 77 3.53 1.55 -1.91
CA HIS A 77 2.19 2.09 -1.74
C HIS A 77 1.19 1.54 -2.76
N ARG A 78 1.60 1.38 -4.03
CA ARG A 78 0.76 0.78 -5.09
C ARG A 78 0.42 -0.69 -4.77
N ILE A 79 1.40 -1.49 -4.36
CA ILE A 79 1.19 -2.90 -3.97
C ILE A 79 0.27 -2.99 -2.76
N GLY A 80 0.48 -2.14 -1.75
CA GLY A 80 -0.40 -2.06 -0.58
C GLY A 80 -1.85 -1.72 -0.95
N ALA A 81 -2.07 -0.82 -1.91
CA ALA A 81 -3.41 -0.47 -2.38
C ALA A 81 -4.14 -1.68 -3.00
N VAL A 82 -3.42 -2.49 -3.79
CA VAL A 82 -3.96 -3.74 -4.36
C VAL A 82 -4.34 -4.73 -3.25
N MET A 83 -3.48 -4.91 -2.24
CA MET A 83 -3.79 -5.79 -1.10
C MET A 83 -5.02 -5.32 -0.32
N VAL A 84 -5.15 -4.02 -0.06
CA VAL A 84 -6.33 -3.44 0.60
C VAL A 84 -7.58 -3.65 -0.24
N LEU A 85 -7.52 -3.40 -1.55
CA LEU A 85 -8.66 -3.59 -2.45
C LEU A 85 -9.17 -5.03 -2.43
N LEU A 86 -8.25 -6.00 -2.55
CA LEU A 86 -8.60 -7.43 -2.50
C LEU A 86 -9.14 -7.83 -1.13
N GLY A 87 -8.49 -7.39 -0.04
CA GLY A 87 -8.89 -7.69 1.33
C GLY A 87 -10.28 -7.16 1.68
N LEU A 88 -10.56 -5.89 1.33
CA LEU A 88 -11.86 -5.27 1.57
C LEU A 88 -12.96 -5.86 0.69
N SER A 89 -12.65 -6.20 -0.57
CA SER A 89 -13.59 -6.87 -1.47
C SER A 89 -13.98 -8.25 -0.93
N ALA A 90 -13.00 -9.02 -0.46
CA ALA A 90 -13.26 -10.32 0.17
C ALA A 90 -14.05 -10.18 1.48
N LEU A 91 -13.77 -9.17 2.31
CA LEU A 91 -14.54 -8.87 3.52
C LEU A 91 -15.98 -8.50 3.19
N ALA A 92 -16.18 -7.62 2.20
CA ALA A 92 -17.50 -7.24 1.73
C ALA A 92 -18.27 -8.48 1.23
N PHE A 93 -17.65 -9.30 0.39
CA PHE A 93 -18.25 -10.53 -0.12
C PHE A 93 -18.64 -11.51 0.99
N ALA A 94 -17.75 -11.74 1.97
CA ALA A 94 -18.05 -12.59 3.11
C ALA A 94 -19.23 -12.04 3.95
N CYS A 95 -19.25 -10.73 4.21
CA CYS A 95 -20.35 -10.08 4.91
C CYS A 95 -21.68 -10.17 4.14
N PHE A 96 -21.67 -9.99 2.82
CA PHE A 96 -22.86 -10.14 1.98
C PHE A 96 -23.41 -11.57 2.05
N ARG A 97 -22.55 -12.59 1.99
CA ARG A 97 -22.97 -14.00 2.13
C ARG A 97 -23.56 -14.30 3.50
N SER A 98 -22.95 -13.80 4.57
CA SER A 98 -23.46 -14.01 5.94
C SER A 98 -24.78 -13.28 6.19
N ARG A 99 -25.00 -12.11 5.57
CA ARG A 99 -26.28 -11.39 5.62
C ARG A 99 -27.39 -12.19 4.93
N VAL A 100 -27.14 -12.74 3.74
CA VAL A 100 -28.11 -13.56 3.00
C VAL A 100 -28.49 -14.82 3.80
N ALA A 101 -27.50 -15.55 4.33
CA ALA A 101 -27.77 -16.75 5.14
C ALA A 101 -28.56 -16.44 6.43
N GLY A 102 -28.34 -15.27 7.05
CA GLY A 102 -29.11 -14.84 8.22
C GLY A 102 -30.56 -14.44 7.91
N VAL A 103 -30.84 -13.94 6.71
CA VAL A 103 -32.21 -13.66 6.25
C VAL A 103 -32.96 -14.96 5.97
N GLU A 104 -32.31 -15.95 5.34
CA GLU A 104 -32.92 -17.26 5.10
C GLU A 104 -33.19 -18.03 6.40
N ALA A 105 -32.31 -17.92 7.40
CA ALA A 105 -32.48 -18.59 8.70
C ALA A 105 -33.47 -17.88 9.65
N GLY A 106 -33.72 -16.58 9.47
CA GLY A 106 -34.67 -15.79 10.28
C GLY A 106 -36.07 -15.66 9.68
N GLY A 107 -36.32 -16.30 8.53
CA GLY A 107 -37.60 -16.31 7.82
C GLY A 107 -38.46 -17.57 8.07
N LEU A 108 -38.15 -18.36 9.11
CA LEU A 108 -38.93 -19.51 9.57
C LEU A 108 -39.55 -19.22 10.94
#